data_AF-A0A1M6FUA4-F1
#
_entry.id   AF-A0A1M6FUA4-F1
#
_cell.length_a   1.000
_cell.length_b   1.000
_cell.length_c   1.000
_cell.angle_alpha   90.00
_cell.angle_beta   90.00
_cell.angle_gamma   90.00
#
_symmetry.space_group_name_H-M   'P 1'
#
loop_
_entity.id
_entity.type
_entity.pdbx_description
1 polymer ?
#
loop_
_entity_poly.entity_id
_entity_poly.type
_entity_poly.pdbx_seq_one_letter_code
_entity_poly.pdbx_strand_id
1 'polypeptide(L)' 'MPNINLTCLARIRELQGQGKTIIFVTHAPKQVDELCNLAVWLEEGAIKNQGEAKEVAQAYREIVGTVG' A
#
# COMPACT_ATOMS: atom_id res chain seq x y z
N MET A 1 19.55 5.43 -19.37
CA MET A 1 18.11 5.25 -19.62
C MET A 1 17.37 5.63 -18.34
N PRO A 2 16.50 6.66 -18.32
CA PRO A 2 15.82 7.05 -17.10
C PRO A 2 14.80 5.97 -16.72
N ASN A 3 14.81 5.55 -15.46
CA ASN A 3 13.92 4.51 -14.92
C ASN A 3 12.59 5.14 -14.51
N ILE A 4 11.54 4.87 -15.27
CA ILE A 4 10.17 5.41 -15.11
C ILE A 4 9.51 5.15 -13.74
N ASN A 5 9.93 4.10 -13.01
CA ASN A 5 9.37 3.81 -11.68
C ASN A 5 9.79 4.82 -10.61
N LEU A 6 11.00 5.40 -10.73
CA LEU A 6 11.53 6.36 -9.76
C LEU A 6 10.74 7.68 -9.77
N THR A 7 10.25 8.09 -10.94
CA THR A 7 9.49 9.34 -11.10
C THR A 7 8.10 9.26 -10.45
N CYS A 8 7.40 8.12 -10.58
CA CYS A 8 6.06 7.94 -10.00
C CYS A 8 6.10 7.98 -8.46
N LEU A 9 7.05 7.28 -7.85
CA LEU A 9 7.22 7.28 -6.40
C LEU A 9 7.65 8.65 -5.86
N ALA A 10 8.54 9.35 -6.57
CA ALA A 10 8.92 10.72 -6.22
C ALA A 10 7.72 11.67 -6.24
N ARG A 11 6.84 11.54 -7.24
CA ARG A 11 5.62 12.34 -7.34
C ARG A 11 4.63 12.02 -6.21
N ILE A 12 4.47 10.75 -5.83
CA ILE A 12 3.62 10.35 -4.70
C ILE A 12 4.13 11.01 -3.40
N ARG A 13 5.45 10.96 -3.15
CA ARG A 13 6.06 11.60 -1.96
C ARG A 13 5.90 13.12 -1.96
N GLU A 14 6.03 13.77 -3.12
CA GLU A 14 5.77 15.20 -3.26
C GLU A 14 4.31 15.54 -2.91
N LEU A 15 3.36 14.78 -3.44
CA LEU A 15 1.93 14.97 -3.17
C LEU A 15 1.58 14.72 -1.69
N GLN A 16 2.22 13.75 -1.05
CA GLN A 16 2.12 13.53 0.39
C GLN A 16 2.63 14.74 1.18
N GLY A 17 3.80 15.29 0.81
CA GLY A 17 4.36 16.50 1.42
C GLY A 17 3.47 17.74 1.28
N GLN A 18 2.62 17.79 0.27
CA GLN A 18 1.61 18.84 0.07
C GLN A 18 0.32 18.62 0.88
N GLY A 19 0.25 17.56 1.71
CA GLY A 19 -0.91 17.24 2.53
C GLY A 19 -2.12 16.71 1.74
N LYS A 20 -1.91 16.20 0.54
CA LYS A 20 -2.99 15.63 -0.28
C LYS A 20 -3.27 14.19 0.12
N THR A 21 -4.56 13.80 0.14
CA THR A 21 -4.97 12.41 0.31
C THR A 21 -4.73 11.63 -0.99
N ILE A 22 -4.02 10.51 -0.89
CA ILE A 22 -3.69 9.64 -2.02
C ILE A 22 -4.28 8.26 -1.74
N ILE A 23 -5.02 7.71 -2.71
CA ILE A 23 -5.48 6.33 -2.68
C ILE A 23 -4.51 5.51 -3.51
N PHE A 24 -3.86 4.55 -2.87
CA PHE A 24 -2.90 3.66 -3.49
C PHE A 24 -3.38 2.21 -3.37
N VAL A 25 -3.57 1.54 -4.52
CA VAL A 25 -4.06 0.16 -4.59
C VAL A 25 -2.95 -0.71 -5.18
N THR A 26 -2.58 -1.76 -4.45
CA THR A 26 -1.54 -2.70 -4.88
C THR A 26 -1.80 -4.08 -4.27
N HIS A 27 -1.29 -5.12 -4.93
CA HIS A 27 -1.23 -6.48 -4.38
C HIS A 27 0.05 -6.74 -3.59
N ALA A 28 1.00 -5.80 -3.58
CA ALA A 28 2.28 -5.95 -2.91
C ALA A 28 2.25 -5.32 -1.50
N PRO A 29 2.17 -6.12 -0.42
CA PRO A 29 2.05 -5.59 0.94
C PRO A 29 3.27 -4.80 1.41
N LYS A 30 4.47 -5.06 0.85
CA LYS A 30 5.67 -4.25 1.13
C LYS A 30 5.52 -2.80 0.69
N GLN A 31 4.89 -2.56 -0.46
CA GLN A 31 4.67 -1.20 -0.96
C GLN A 31 3.65 -0.44 -0.13
N VAL A 32 2.65 -1.15 0.43
CA VAL A 32 1.66 -0.55 1.36
C VAL A 32 2.34 -0.09 2.65
N ASP A 33 3.21 -0.92 3.23
CA ASP A 33 3.97 -0.62 4.44
C ASP A 33 4.95 0.58 4.25
N GLU A 34 5.58 0.69 3.07
CA GLU A 34 6.54 1.76 2.78
C GLU A 34 5.91 3.09 2.36
N LEU A 35 4.70 3.09 1.78
CA LEU A 35 4.12 4.27 1.13
C LEU A 35 2.86 4.79 1.80
N CYS A 36 2.13 3.98 2.56
CA CYS A 36 0.84 4.34 3.15
C CYS A 36 0.94 4.51 4.67
N ASN A 37 0.09 5.37 5.23
CA ASN A 37 -0.10 5.47 6.68
C ASN A 37 -1.25 4.57 7.15
N LEU A 38 -2.32 4.50 6.35
CA LEU A 38 -3.51 3.71 6.58
C LEU A 38 -3.70 2.73 5.43
N ALA A 39 -4.25 1.56 5.71
CA ALA A 39 -4.62 0.59 4.70
C ALA A 39 -5.97 -0.06 5.00
N VAL A 40 -6.62 -0.48 3.91
CA VAL A 40 -7.85 -1.27 3.93
C VAL A 40 -7.59 -2.52 3.09
N TRP A 41 -7.77 -3.68 3.70
CA TRP A 41 -7.71 -4.95 3.00
C TRP A 41 -9.12 -5.39 2.63
N LEU A 42 -9.33 -5.60 1.33
CA LEU A 42 -10.54 -6.15 0.75
C LEU A 42 -10.34 -7.62 0.37
N GLU A 43 -11.32 -8.46 0.71
CA GLU A 43 -11.42 -9.86 0.27
C GLU A 43 -12.86 -10.11 -0.16
N GLU A 44 -13.05 -10.65 -1.37
CA GLU A 44 -14.38 -10.96 -1.94
C GLU A 44 -15.39 -9.79 -1.92
N GLY A 45 -14.89 -8.55 -2.01
CA GLY A 45 -15.73 -7.34 -1.97
C GLY A 45 -16.12 -6.88 -0.56
N ALA A 46 -15.63 -7.54 0.49
CA ALA A 46 -15.81 -7.14 1.88
C ALA A 46 -14.50 -6.62 2.49
N ILE A 47 -14.61 -5.69 3.44
CA ILE A 47 -13.47 -5.23 4.23
C ILE A 47 -13.13 -6.32 5.25
N LYS A 48 -11.96 -6.94 5.09
CA LYS A 48 -11.46 -7.96 6.01
C LYS A 48 -10.63 -7.36 7.14
N ASN A 49 -9.90 -6.29 6.87
CA ASN A 49 -9.14 -5.56 7.88
C ASN A 49 -8.95 -4.09 7.46
N GLN A 50 -8.89 -3.18 8.43
CA GLN A 50 -8.55 -1.77 8.22
C GLN A 50 -7.78 -1.23 9.44
N GLY A 51 -6.81 -0.35 9.20
CA GLY A 51 -6.01 0.21 10.28
C GLY A 51 -4.69 0.78 9.78
N GLU A 52 -3.67 0.74 10.64
CA GLU A 52 -2.32 1.14 10.25
C GLU A 52 -1.80 0.28 9.10
N ALA A 53 -1.16 0.93 8.12
CA ALA A 53 -0.68 0.26 6.92
C ALA A 53 0.23 -0.93 7.24
N LYS A 54 1.07 -0.79 8.27
CA LYS A 54 2.00 -1.83 8.73
C LYS A 54 1.27 -3.07 9.27
N GLU A 55 0.27 -2.87 10.13
CA GLU A 55 -0.52 -3.95 10.74
C GLU A 55 -1.34 -4.69 9.69
N VAL A 56 -2.03 -3.94 8.82
CA VAL A 56 -2.85 -4.51 7.74
C VAL A 56 -1.97 -5.24 6.73
N ALA A 57 -0.82 -4.68 6.35
CA ALA A 57 0.13 -5.33 5.43
C ALA A 57 0.73 -6.61 6.04
N GLN A 58 0.99 -6.63 7.35
CA GLN A 58 1.43 -7.83 8.05
C GLN A 58 0.33 -8.92 8.05
N ALA A 59 -0.90 -8.58 8.46
CA ALA A 59 -2.02 -9.50 8.44
C ALA A 59 -2.29 -10.07 7.03
N TYR A 60 -2.19 -9.22 6.00
CA TYR A 60 -2.31 -9.63 4.61
C TYR A 60 -1.21 -10.62 4.21
N ARG A 61 0.06 -10.38 4.59
CA ARG A 61 1.18 -11.28 4.31
C ARG A 61 0.99 -12.65 4.95
N GLU A 62 0.54 -12.70 6.20
CA GLU A 62 0.33 -13.95 6.94
C GLU A 62 -0.75 -14.80 6.28
N ILE A 63 -1.84 -14.19 5.82
CA ILE A 63 -2.99 -14.92 5.26
C ILE A 63 -2.79 -15.24 3.78
N VAL A 64 -2.36 -14.28 2.96
CA VAL A 64 -2.25 -14.44 1.50
C VAL A 64 -0.87 -14.98 1.09
N GLY A 65 0.18 -14.74 1.87
CA GLY A 65 1.53 -15.23 1.60
C GLY A 65 1.73 -16.73 1.87
N THR A 66 0.68 -17.46 2.30
CA THR A 66 0.70 -18.92 2.48
C THR A 66 0.24 -19.66 1.21
N VAL A 67 0.48 -19.07 0.04
CA VAL A 67 0.21 -19.73 -1.25
C VAL A 67 1.45 -19.65 -2.14
N GLY A 68 2.16 -20.78 -2.22
CA GLY A 68 2.95 -21.21 -3.39
C GLY A 68 4.23 -20.44 -3.70
#